data_AF-A0A4R3DZA7-F1
#
_entry.id   AF-A0A4R3DZA7-F1
#
_cell.length_a   1.000
_cell.length_b   1.000
_cell.length_c   1.000
_cell.angle_alpha   90.00
_cell.angle_beta   90.00
_cell.angle_gamma   90.00
#
_symmetry.space_group_name_H-M   'P 1'
#
loop_
_entity.id
_entity.type
_entity.pdbx_description
1 polymer ?
#
loop_
_entity_poly.entity_id
_entity_poly.type
_entity_poly.pdbx_seq_one_letter_code
_entity_poly.pdbx_strand_id
1 'polypeptide(L)'
;MGARGYTFDALLQLKDAGAITSSAAAQVGGQAKILDMGAGRFDGTVVVNVSAIDIVSNDEEYNIIIQGSNSSSFASGIENLAMLNLGATEVRDGGAQDSVPGQYEIGVTNEQADTVYRYIRAYTFIAGSSTTPSINYTAFLSNDAGR
;
A
#
# COMPACT_ATOMS: atom_id res chain seq x y z
N MET A 1 3.97 13.92 20.55
CA MET A 1 4.98 13.94 19.47
C MET A 1 4.23 14.21 18.18
N GLY A 2 4.55 15.28 17.45
CA GLY A 2 3.90 15.55 16.17
C GLY A 2 4.41 14.57 15.12
N ALA A 3 3.52 13.79 14.52
CA ALA A 3 3.85 12.97 13.35
C ALA A 3 4.39 13.88 12.22
N ARG A 4 5.26 13.35 11.37
CA ARG A 4 5.79 14.11 10.22
C ARG A 4 4.62 14.48 9.32
N GLY A 5 4.56 15.75 8.92
CA GLY A 5 3.55 16.22 7.96
C GLY A 5 4.00 15.89 6.55
N TYR A 6 3.12 15.26 5.77
CA TYR A 6 3.33 15.01 4.35
C TYR A 6 2.37 15.86 3.52
N THR A 7 2.87 16.43 2.43
CA THR A 7 2.05 17.17 1.48
C THR A 7 1.23 16.18 0.66
N PHE A 8 -0.09 16.35 0.66
CA PHE A 8 -0.99 15.55 -0.15
C PHE A 8 -1.20 16.20 -1.52
N ASP A 9 -0.90 15.44 -2.58
CA ASP A 9 -1.31 15.73 -3.95
C ASP A 9 -2.40 14.73 -4.38
N ALA A 10 -3.56 15.26 -4.78
CA ALA A 10 -4.69 14.45 -5.23
C ALA A 10 -4.37 13.60 -6.47
N LEU A 11 -3.43 14.04 -7.31
CA LEU A 11 -2.98 13.26 -8.48
C LEU A 11 -2.23 12.00 -8.06
N LEU A 12 -1.49 12.07 -6.95
CA LEU A 12 -0.67 11.01 -6.38
C LEU A 12 -1.39 10.17 -5.32
N GLN A 13 -2.71 10.34 -5.19
CA GLN A 13 -3.54 9.48 -4.35
C GLN A 13 -3.58 8.06 -4.91
N LEU A 14 -3.31 7.07 -4.05
CA LEU A 14 -3.32 5.63 -4.36
C LEU A 14 -4.58 4.93 -3.86
N LYS A 15 -5.17 5.42 -2.75
CA LYS A 15 -6.41 4.89 -2.18
C LYS A 15 -7.23 5.96 -1.47
N ASP A 16 -8.54 5.93 -1.63
CA ASP A 16 -9.51 6.66 -0.80
C ASP A 16 -10.09 5.79 0.33
N ALA A 17 -10.81 6.45 1.25
CA ALA A 17 -11.39 5.77 2.41
C ALA A 17 -12.44 4.74 1.96
N GLY A 18 -12.38 3.56 2.58
CA GLY A 18 -13.26 2.44 2.26
C GLY A 18 -12.63 1.13 2.73
N ALA A 19 -13.41 0.33 3.47
CA ALA A 19 -12.95 -0.95 3.98
C ALA A 19 -12.66 -1.92 2.83
N ILE A 20 -11.56 -2.64 2.94
CA ILE A 20 -11.20 -3.74 2.05
C ILE A 20 -11.41 -5.02 2.83
N THR A 21 -12.29 -5.90 2.31
CA THR A 21 -12.66 -7.18 2.94
C THR A 21 -12.20 -8.39 2.13
N SER A 22 -11.55 -8.16 0.99
CA SER A 22 -10.96 -9.20 0.14
C SER A 22 -9.79 -8.61 -0.64
N SER A 23 -8.81 -9.46 -0.98
CA SER A 23 -7.65 -9.05 -1.79
C SER A 23 -8.05 -8.35 -3.08
N ALA A 24 -7.56 -7.12 -3.30
CA ALA A 24 -7.92 -6.31 -4.45
C ALA A 24 -6.92 -5.17 -4.71
N ALA A 25 -6.91 -4.66 -5.95
CA ALA A 25 -6.27 -3.40 -6.26
C ALA A 25 -6.99 -2.25 -5.54
N ALA A 26 -6.23 -1.30 -5.01
CA ALA A 26 -6.77 -0.13 -4.34
C ALA A 26 -7.56 0.75 -5.33
N GLN A 27 -8.57 1.41 -4.79
CA GLN A 27 -9.49 2.24 -5.56
C GLN A 27 -9.46 3.70 -5.11
N VAL A 28 -9.80 4.59 -6.03
CA VAL A 28 -10.13 6.00 -5.78
C VAL A 28 -11.39 6.31 -6.59
N GLY A 29 -12.44 6.82 -5.95
CA GLY A 29 -13.73 7.08 -6.61
C GLY A 29 -14.42 5.81 -7.12
N GLY A 30 -14.17 4.66 -6.47
CA GLY A 30 -14.75 3.36 -6.84
C GLY A 30 -14.13 2.70 -8.07
N GLN A 31 -13.00 3.20 -8.57
CA GLN A 31 -12.26 2.61 -9.69
C GLN A 31 -10.83 2.28 -9.29
N ALA A 32 -10.28 1.20 -9.86
CA ALA A 32 -8.89 0.81 -9.62
C ALA A 32 -7.94 1.95 -9.98
N LYS A 33 -7.12 2.37 -9.01
CA LYS A 33 -6.22 3.50 -9.20
C LYS A 33 -4.87 3.02 -9.71
N ILE A 34 -4.48 3.54 -10.87
CA ILE A 34 -3.17 3.36 -11.49
C ILE A 34 -2.56 4.75 -11.68
N LEU A 35 -1.35 4.94 -11.20
CA LEU A 35 -0.54 6.14 -11.42
C LEU A 35 0.39 5.89 -12.61
N ASP A 36 0.50 6.87 -13.49
CA ASP A 36 1.53 6.92 -14.53
C ASP A 36 2.65 7.84 -14.06
N MET A 37 3.81 7.25 -13.77
CA MET A 37 5.00 7.96 -13.27
C MET A 37 5.90 8.45 -14.42
N GLY A 38 5.53 8.18 -15.66
CA GLY A 38 6.38 8.39 -16.83
C GLY A 38 7.51 7.37 -16.92
N ALA A 39 8.46 7.64 -17.82
CA ALA A 39 9.59 6.73 -18.10
C ALA A 39 10.79 6.92 -17.16
N GLY A 40 10.73 7.90 -16.26
CA GLY A 40 11.82 8.20 -15.33
C GLY A 40 11.78 7.31 -14.10
N ARG A 41 12.96 7.12 -13.50
CA ARG A 41 13.07 6.60 -12.14
C ARG A 41 12.42 7.60 -11.16
N PHE A 42 11.62 7.08 -10.25
CA PHE A 42 11.01 7.79 -9.15
C PHE A 42 11.35 7.08 -7.84
N ASP A 43 11.83 7.86 -6.87
CA ASP A 43 12.01 7.44 -5.48
C ASP A 43 11.13 8.33 -4.59
N GLY A 44 10.42 7.74 -3.63
CA GLY A 44 9.55 8.48 -2.73
C GLY A 44 9.07 7.68 -1.54
N THR A 45 8.05 8.21 -0.87
CA THR A 45 7.43 7.58 0.29
C THR A 45 5.94 7.42 0.07
N VAL A 46 5.44 6.21 0.27
CA VAL A 46 4.00 5.98 0.38
C VAL A 46 3.60 6.18 1.83
N VAL A 47 2.65 7.08 2.04
CA VAL A 47 2.04 7.34 3.34
C VAL A 47 0.72 6.57 3.38
N VAL A 48 0.59 5.71 4.37
CA VAL A 48 -0.60 4.89 4.61
C VAL A 48 -1.21 5.30 5.94
N ASN A 49 -2.40 5.88 5.92
CA ASN A 49 -3.13 6.22 7.14
C ASN A 49 -4.21 5.17 7.37
N VAL A 50 -3.96 4.26 8.32
CA VAL A 50 -4.88 3.20 8.74
C VAL A 50 -5.84 3.78 9.79
N SER A 51 -7.13 3.70 9.50
CA SER A 51 -8.20 4.18 10.37
C SER A 51 -8.89 3.07 11.18
N ALA A 52 -8.89 1.84 10.65
CA ALA A 52 -9.37 0.65 11.32
C ALA A 52 -8.68 -0.59 10.73
N ILE A 53 -8.43 -1.58 11.58
CA ILE A 53 -7.87 -2.88 11.20
C ILE A 53 -8.47 -3.95 12.12
N ASP A 54 -8.91 -5.06 11.55
CA ASP A 54 -9.40 -6.22 12.28
C ASP A 54 -8.28 -7.24 12.46
N ILE A 55 -7.97 -7.57 13.72
CA ILE A 55 -6.94 -8.54 14.12
C ILE A 55 -7.43 -9.43 15.27
N VAL A 56 -8.75 -9.50 15.47
CA VAL A 56 -9.35 -10.10 16.68
C VAL A 56 -9.19 -11.62 16.71
N SER A 57 -9.08 -12.27 15.55
CA SER A 57 -8.99 -13.73 15.46
C SER A 57 -7.56 -14.25 15.53
N ASN A 58 -6.57 -13.35 15.64
CA ASN A 58 -5.14 -13.66 15.67
C ASN A 58 -4.65 -14.38 14.40
N ASP A 59 -5.38 -14.28 13.29
CA ASP A 59 -5.03 -14.95 12.03
C ASP A 59 -5.11 -14.02 10.81
N GLU A 60 -5.42 -12.74 11.02
CA GLU A 60 -5.55 -11.74 9.96
C GLU A 60 -4.20 -11.15 9.55
N GLU A 61 -3.88 -11.25 8.26
CA GLU A 61 -2.70 -10.65 7.65
C GLU A 61 -3.11 -9.73 6.50
N TYR A 62 -2.56 -8.52 6.48
CA TYR A 62 -2.81 -7.49 5.48
C TYR A 62 -1.48 -7.00 4.90
N ASN A 63 -1.16 -7.42 3.69
CA ASN A 63 -0.01 -6.91 2.96
C ASN A 63 -0.47 -5.79 2.03
N ILE A 64 -0.08 -4.56 2.36
CA ILE A 64 -0.25 -3.40 1.48
C ILE A 64 0.98 -3.34 0.58
N ILE A 65 0.77 -3.69 -0.68
CA ILE A 65 1.84 -3.87 -1.67
C ILE A 65 1.78 -2.72 -2.66
N ILE A 66 2.92 -2.09 -2.89
CA ILE A 66 3.08 -1.15 -4.00
C ILE A 66 3.62 -1.93 -5.19
N GLN A 67 2.81 -1.99 -6.23
CA GLN A 67 3.11 -2.77 -7.42
C GLN A 67 3.48 -1.85 -8.58
N GLY A 68 4.52 -2.24 -9.32
CA GLY A 68 4.94 -1.64 -10.58
C GLY A 68 4.51 -2.50 -11.76
N SER A 69 4.23 -1.88 -12.91
CA SER A 69 4.05 -2.58 -14.18
C SER A 69 4.40 -1.67 -15.35
N ASN A 70 4.79 -2.28 -16.47
CA ASN A 70 4.87 -1.59 -17.76
C ASN A 70 3.59 -1.75 -18.62
N SER A 71 2.60 -2.48 -18.11
CA SER A 71 1.24 -2.56 -18.65
C SER A 71 0.36 -1.50 -17.98
N SER A 72 -0.26 -0.61 -18.77
CA SER A 72 -1.17 0.42 -18.26
C SER A 72 -2.43 -0.14 -17.59
N SER A 73 -2.77 -1.41 -17.86
CA SER A 73 -3.90 -2.10 -17.25
C SER A 73 -3.48 -3.11 -16.17
N PHE A 74 -2.18 -3.23 -15.87
CA PHE A 74 -1.64 -4.29 -15.01
C PHE A 74 -2.09 -5.70 -15.45
N ALA A 75 -2.20 -5.94 -16.77
CA ALA A 75 -2.57 -7.26 -17.29
C ALA A 75 -1.41 -8.25 -17.30
N SER A 76 -0.16 -7.76 -17.19
CA SER A 76 1.06 -8.57 -17.17
C SER A 76 2.24 -7.77 -16.59
N GLY A 77 3.37 -8.43 -16.34
CA GLY A 77 4.62 -7.78 -15.91
C GLY A 77 4.44 -6.96 -14.64
N ILE A 78 3.74 -7.51 -13.65
CA ILE A 78 3.52 -6.88 -12.36
C ILE A 78 4.68 -7.25 -11.45
N GLU A 79 5.31 -6.27 -10.82
CA GLU A 79 6.27 -6.51 -9.76
C GLU A 79 5.96 -5.80 -8.45
N ASN A 80 6.39 -6.40 -7.35
CA ASN A 80 6.21 -5.86 -6.01
C ASN A 80 7.40 -4.96 -5.65
N LEU A 81 7.19 -3.65 -5.69
CA LEU A 81 8.21 -2.63 -5.47
C LEU A 81 8.50 -2.38 -4.00
N ALA A 82 7.45 -2.39 -3.17
CA ALA A 82 7.52 -2.22 -1.73
C ALA A 82 6.31 -2.89 -1.06
N MET A 83 6.45 -3.23 0.22
CA MET A 83 5.39 -3.88 0.99
C MET A 83 5.37 -3.37 2.43
N LEU A 84 4.18 -3.17 2.96
CA LEU A 84 3.91 -3.02 4.38
C LEU A 84 3.07 -4.20 4.85
N ASN A 85 3.67 -5.04 5.68
CA ASN A 85 3.01 -6.14 6.35
C ASN A 85 2.32 -5.61 7.62
N LEU A 86 1.00 -5.75 7.70
CA LEU A 86 0.17 -5.47 8.87
C LEU A 86 -0.65 -6.72 9.23
N GLY A 87 -1.22 -6.77 10.43
CA GLY A 87 -1.98 -7.92 10.91
C GLY A 87 -1.76 -8.23 12.39
N ALA A 88 -2.19 -9.44 12.78
CA ALA A 88 -1.96 -10.02 14.10
C ALA A 88 -0.55 -10.60 14.23
N THR A 89 0.02 -10.56 15.44
CA THR A 89 1.42 -10.93 15.69
C THR A 89 1.77 -12.36 15.30
N GLU A 90 0.81 -13.27 15.33
CA GLU A 90 0.95 -14.70 15.05
C GLU A 90 1.21 -14.99 13.56
N VAL A 91 0.72 -14.13 12.67
CA VAL A 91 0.81 -14.30 11.21
C VAL A 91 1.75 -13.31 10.54
N ARG A 92 2.15 -12.25 11.26
CA ARG A 92 3.08 -11.24 10.73
C ARG A 92 4.49 -11.78 10.59
N ASP A 93 5.16 -11.32 9.53
CA ASP A 93 6.54 -11.68 9.24
C ASP A 93 7.47 -11.36 10.41
N GLY A 94 8.33 -12.33 10.75
CA GLY A 94 9.31 -12.20 11.83
C GLY A 94 8.69 -12.09 13.23
N GLY A 95 7.40 -12.40 13.41
CA GLY A 95 6.71 -12.30 14.70
C GLY A 95 6.58 -10.85 15.19
N ALA A 96 6.40 -9.90 14.26
CA ALA A 96 6.19 -8.51 14.59
C ALA A 96 4.92 -8.32 15.42
N GLN A 97 4.93 -7.38 16.37
CA GLN A 97 3.79 -7.06 17.24
C GLN A 97 2.49 -6.78 16.47
N ASP A 98 1.35 -6.83 17.13
CA ASP A 98 0.06 -6.45 16.55
C ASP A 98 0.08 -5.07 15.88
N SER A 99 -0.56 -4.98 14.73
CA SER A 99 -0.73 -3.71 14.03
C SER A 99 -1.80 -2.86 14.70
N VAL A 100 -1.62 -1.53 14.66
CA VAL A 100 -2.54 -0.58 15.28
C VAL A 100 -3.00 0.46 14.26
N PRO A 101 -4.18 1.08 14.42
CA PRO A 101 -4.52 2.25 13.62
C PRO A 101 -3.48 3.38 13.78
N GLY A 102 -3.14 4.04 12.68
CA GLY A 102 -2.07 5.04 12.66
C GLY A 102 -1.52 5.34 11.28
N GLN A 103 -0.51 6.20 11.24
CA GLN A 103 0.25 6.52 10.04
C GLN A 103 1.46 5.61 9.91
N TYR A 104 1.61 5.02 8.72
CA TYR A 104 2.72 4.19 8.33
C TYR A 104 3.40 4.76 7.09
N GLU A 105 4.70 4.58 6.99
CA GLU A 105 5.54 5.09 5.91
C GLU A 105 6.28 3.93 5.24
N ILE A 106 6.31 3.93 3.91
CA ILE A 106 7.01 2.92 3.12
C ILE A 106 7.85 3.63 2.07
N GLY A 107 9.16 3.46 2.11
CA GLY A 107 10.04 3.90 1.02
C GLY A 107 9.76 3.07 -0.23
N VAL A 108 9.62 3.72 -1.38
CA VAL A 108 9.39 3.04 -2.66
C VAL A 108 10.27 3.62 -3.74
N THR A 109 10.72 2.75 -4.63
CA THR A 109 11.33 3.10 -5.92
C THR A 109 10.55 2.39 -7.02
N ASN A 110 10.41 3.00 -8.19
CA ASN A 110 9.78 2.36 -9.34
C ASN A 110 10.79 1.59 -10.21
N GLU A 111 12.00 1.36 -9.73
CA GLU A 111 13.05 0.64 -10.44
C GLU A 111 13.48 -0.59 -9.65
N GLN A 112 13.47 -1.76 -10.29
CA GLN A 112 14.06 -2.98 -9.74
C GLN A 112 14.81 -3.72 -10.84
N ALA A 113 15.97 -4.28 -10.51
CA ALA A 113 16.82 -5.01 -11.45
C ALA A 113 17.02 -4.25 -12.79
N ASP A 114 17.37 -2.97 -12.70
CA ASP A 114 17.59 -2.04 -13.82
C ASP A 114 16.36 -1.84 -14.75
N THR A 115 15.17 -2.24 -14.31
CA THR A 115 13.91 -2.06 -15.02
C THR A 115 13.07 -0.99 -14.33
N VAL A 116 12.82 0.11 -15.04
CA VAL A 116 11.88 1.15 -14.60
C VAL A 116 10.46 0.73 -14.94
N TYR A 117 9.58 0.76 -13.93
CA TYR A 117 8.16 0.47 -14.04
C TYR A 117 7.37 1.77 -14.10
N ARG A 118 6.78 2.05 -15.27
CA ARG A 118 6.05 3.30 -15.52
C ARG A 118 4.76 3.42 -14.70
N TYR A 119 4.02 2.33 -14.56
CA TYR A 119 2.72 2.35 -13.90
C TYR A 119 2.82 1.80 -12.48
N ILE A 120 2.24 2.50 -11.51
CA ILE A 120 2.22 2.09 -10.11
C ILE A 120 0.78 1.96 -9.62
N ARG A 121 0.51 0.96 -8.78
CA ARG A 121 -0.73 0.85 -8.01
C ARG A 121 -0.48 0.34 -6.60
N ALA A 122 -1.40 0.61 -5.69
CA ALA A 122 -1.47 -0.12 -4.43
C ALA A 122 -2.36 -1.36 -4.60
N TYR A 123 -1.97 -2.46 -3.96
CA TYR A 123 -2.72 -3.70 -3.88
C TYR A 123 -2.79 -4.15 -2.44
N THR A 124 -3.97 -4.47 -1.95
CA THR A 124 -4.15 -5.03 -0.62
C THR A 124 -4.31 -6.53 -0.78
N PHE A 125 -3.38 -7.29 -0.24
CA PHE A 125 -3.50 -8.73 -0.08
C PHE A 125 -3.97 -9.01 1.35
N ILE A 126 -5.03 -9.81 1.45
CA ILE A 126 -5.62 -10.26 2.71
C ILE A 126 -5.46 -11.77 2.78
N ALA A 127 -4.85 -12.24 3.86
CA ALA A 127 -4.76 -13.65 4.25
C ALA A 127 -5.32 -13.84 5.67
N GLY A 128 -5.57 -15.11 6.02
CA GLY A 128 -6.24 -15.50 7.25
C GLY A 128 -7.49 -16.33 7.00
N SER A 129 -7.97 -17.01 8.04
CA SER A 129 -9.18 -17.85 8.00
C SER A 129 -10.38 -17.19 8.66
N SER A 130 -10.20 -16.02 9.29
CA SER A 130 -11.29 -15.18 9.78
C SER A 130 -12.36 -14.96 8.69
N THR A 131 -13.62 -14.99 9.11
CA THR A 131 -14.77 -14.85 8.20
C THR A 131 -15.02 -13.41 7.77
N THR A 132 -14.42 -12.44 8.44
CA THR A 132 -14.70 -11.00 8.23
C THR A 132 -13.44 -10.11 8.31
N PRO A 133 -12.28 -10.50 7.74
CA PRO A 133 -11.09 -9.66 7.80
C PRO A 133 -11.38 -8.32 7.12
N SER A 134 -10.96 -7.23 7.75
CA SER A 134 -11.18 -5.90 7.22
C SER A 134 -10.08 -4.93 7.60
N ILE A 135 -9.68 -4.10 6.63
CA ILE A 135 -8.78 -2.97 6.85
C ILE A 135 -9.32 -1.73 6.15
N ASN A 136 -9.32 -0.59 6.83
CA ASN A 136 -9.73 0.69 6.26
C ASN A 136 -8.57 1.69 6.34
N TYR A 137 -8.13 2.18 5.19
CA TYR A 137 -7.02 3.11 5.10
C TYR A 137 -7.13 4.04 3.89
N THR A 138 -6.40 5.15 3.95
CA THR A 138 -6.09 6.00 2.78
C THR A 138 -4.61 5.90 2.47
N ALA A 139 -4.24 6.02 1.19
CA ALA A 139 -2.83 6.02 0.80
C ALA A 139 -2.55 7.05 -0.29
N PHE A 140 -1.38 7.67 -0.22
CA PHE A 140 -0.88 8.58 -1.24
C PHE A 140 0.65 8.52 -1.31
N LEU A 141 1.18 8.89 -2.46
CA LEU A 141 2.61 8.97 -2.71
C LEU A 141 3.07 10.41 -2.47
N SER A 142 4.15 10.57 -1.72
CA SER A 142 4.83 11.84 -1.45
C SER A 142 6.27 11.76 -1.94
N ASN A 143 6.81 12.90 -2.39
CA ASN A 143 8.25 13.03 -2.49
C ASN A 143 8.85 12.96 -1.09
N ASP A 144 10.06 12.40 -0.98
CA ASP A 144 10.81 12.42 0.27
C ASP A 144 11.18 13.89 0.55
N ALA A 145 10.61 14.46 1.61
CA ALA A 145 10.93 15.82 2.04
C ALA A 145 12.19 15.87 2.92
N GLY A 146 12.97 14.79 3.07
CA GLY A 146 14.12 14.82 3.97
C GLY A 146 15.10 13.64 3.93
N ARG A 147 15.55 13.23 2.74
CA ARG A 147 16.87 12.58 2.58
C ARG A 147 17.77 13.42 1.68
#